data_AF-A0A7C6F348-F1
#
_entry.id   AF-A0A7C6F348-F1
#
_cell.length_a   1.000
_cell.length_b   1.000
_cell.length_c   1.000
_cell.angle_alpha   90.00
_cell.angle_beta   90.00
_cell.angle_gamma   90.00
#
_symmetry.space_group_name_H-M   'P 1'
#
loop_
_entity.id
_entity.type
_entity.pdbx_description
1 polymer ?
#
loop_
_entity_poly.entity_id
_entity_poly.type
_entity_poly.pdbx_seq_one_letter_code
_entity_poly.pdbx_strand_id
1 'polypeptide(L)'
;MPFTVRCPSGHAFLAPESYIGREVRCPFCQQMTVVQELRTANKATENNPVSPISPDFVSPDREACASVSRRNQLRSSPDEQPMGATISMARPQSISAASLVGLVLVAVSNLVPGVISMWQNDRSPWPIVLAGVALLEISATILLVLFPDWCSLKTTGTLFGVVAGLFGMAAAFLAFASEAKLQSLAVPHDSQDAAARWMISLMAIQATTAFFCFRAAETWRRRTTIVFSRTSHRRPRNRSV
;
A
#
# COMPACT_ATOMS: atom_id res chain seq x y z
N MET A 1 21.22 -0.91 -19.06
CA MET A 1 21.44 -0.08 -17.85
C MET A 1 20.14 0.66 -17.53
N PRO A 2 19.79 0.95 -16.26
CA PRO A 2 18.59 1.75 -16.00
C PRO A 2 18.80 3.18 -16.53
N PHE A 3 17.77 3.75 -17.16
CA PHE A 3 17.82 5.12 -17.69
C PHE A 3 16.74 5.98 -17.03
N THR A 4 16.97 7.28 -17.01
CA THR A 4 16.11 8.25 -16.33
C THR A 4 15.00 8.70 -17.26
N VAL A 5 13.76 8.47 -16.85
CA VAL A 5 12.54 8.92 -17.54
C VAL A 5 11.94 10.09 -16.77
N ARG A 6 11.45 11.10 -17.47
CA ARG A 6 10.69 12.20 -16.87
C ARG A 6 9.21 12.06 -17.23
N CYS A 7 8.34 12.10 -16.22
CA CYS A 7 6.90 12.15 -16.46
C CYS A 7 6.45 13.56 -16.91
N PRO A 8 5.24 13.72 -17.46
CA PRO A 8 4.70 15.02 -17.85
C PRO A 8 4.67 16.05 -16.72
N SER A 9 4.50 15.61 -15.46
CA SER A 9 4.53 16.49 -14.28
C SER A 9 5.95 16.85 -13.80
N GLY A 10 7.01 16.46 -14.50
CA GLY A 10 8.39 16.84 -14.20
C GLY A 10 9.16 15.89 -13.26
N HIS A 11 8.55 14.85 -12.70
CA HIS A 11 9.27 13.88 -11.85
C HIS A 11 10.19 12.97 -12.67
N ALA A 12 11.42 12.78 -12.20
CA ALA A 12 12.38 11.84 -12.77
C ALA A 12 12.37 10.51 -12.01
N PHE A 13 12.31 9.39 -12.74
CA PHE A 13 12.43 8.05 -12.17
C PHE A 13 13.27 7.14 -13.08
N LEU A 14 13.82 6.07 -12.51
CA LEU A 14 14.64 5.11 -13.25
C LEU A 14 13.76 3.99 -13.80
N ALA A 15 13.84 3.73 -15.10
CA ALA A 15 13.17 2.62 -15.77
C ALA A 15 14.20 1.63 -16.35
N PRO A 16 13.91 0.31 -16.35
CA PRO A 16 14.71 -0.67 -17.07
C PRO A 16 14.53 -0.52 -18.60
N GLU A 17 15.55 -0.85 -19.38
CA GLU A 17 15.52 -0.86 -20.87
C GLU A 17 14.36 -1.71 -21.44
N SER A 18 13.93 -2.76 -20.73
CA SER A 18 12.78 -3.58 -21.15
C SER A 18 11.44 -2.83 -21.20
N TYR A 19 11.38 -1.63 -20.63
CA TYR A 19 10.20 -0.77 -20.63
C TYR A 19 10.21 0.27 -21.74
N ILE A 20 11.28 0.36 -22.55
CA ILE A 20 11.31 1.26 -23.71
C ILE A 20 10.12 0.94 -24.65
N GLY A 21 9.40 1.99 -25.05
CA GLY A 21 8.20 1.89 -25.87
C GLY A 21 6.94 1.42 -25.13
N ARG A 22 7.02 1.15 -23.81
CA ARG A 22 5.86 0.76 -23.00
C ARG A 22 5.33 1.94 -22.20
N GLU A 23 4.04 1.89 -21.92
CA GLU A 23 3.41 2.81 -20.98
C GLU A 23 3.69 2.37 -19.54
N VAL A 24 4.20 3.30 -18.73
CA VAL A 24 4.46 3.10 -17.30
C VAL A 24 3.81 4.21 -16.48
N ARG A 25 3.42 3.90 -15.24
CA ARG A 25 2.96 4.93 -14.30
C ARG A 25 4.14 5.56 -13.57
N CYS A 26 4.16 6.88 -13.52
CA CYS A 26 5.11 7.60 -12.67
C CYS A 26 4.89 7.20 -11.20
N PRO A 27 5.94 6.83 -10.45
CA PRO A 27 5.79 6.43 -9.04
C PRO A 27 5.41 7.60 -8.11
N PHE A 28 5.57 8.85 -8.57
CA PHE A 28 5.30 10.06 -7.78
C PHE A 28 3.89 10.60 -8.04
N CYS A 29 3.57 10.97 -9.28
CA CYS A 29 2.27 11.56 -9.64
C CYS A 29 1.23 10.57 -10.19
N GLN A 30 1.63 9.32 -10.45
CA GLN A 30 0.77 8.26 -11.04
C GLN A 30 0.26 8.50 -12.46
N GLN A 31 0.69 9.57 -13.12
CA GLN A 31 0.35 9.84 -14.51
C GLN A 31 1.01 8.79 -15.42
N MET A 32 0.26 8.32 -16.43
CA MET A 32 0.77 7.41 -17.45
C MET A 32 1.78 8.17 -18.32
N THR A 33 2.93 7.55 -18.59
CA THR A 33 3.96 8.09 -19.48
C THR A 33 4.53 6.98 -20.34
N VAL A 34 4.74 7.27 -21.62
CA VAL A 34 5.43 6.34 -22.52
C VAL A 34 6.92 6.54 -22.32
N VAL A 35 7.61 5.44 -22.06
CA VAL A 35 9.06 5.46 -21.93
C VAL A 35 9.68 5.58 -23.32
N GLN A 36 10.06 6.80 -23.71
CA GLN A 36 10.71 7.04 -25.00
C GLN A 36 12.17 6.56 -24.96
N GLU A 37 12.61 5.96 -26.05
CA GLU A 37 14.03 5.68 -26.28
C GLU A 37 14.73 7.04 -26.43
N LEU A 38 15.51 7.44 -25.42
CA LEU A 38 16.46 8.52 -25.61
C LEU A 38 17.50 8.00 -26.59
N ARG A 39 17.28 8.27 -27.89
CA ARG A 39 18.34 8.21 -28.90
C ARG A 39 19.43 9.15 -28.42
N THR A 40 20.44 8.59 -27.75
CA THR A 40 21.67 9.30 -27.42
C THR A 40 22.26 9.78 -28.73
N ALA A 41 22.04 11.04 -29.06
CA ALA A 41 22.55 11.74 -30.23
C ALA A 41 24.07 12.02 -30.09
N ASN A 42 24.84 11.06 -29.58
CA ASN A 42 26.27 11.15 -29.39
C ASN A 42 26.95 10.02 -30.15
N LYS A 43 27.03 10.18 -31.48
CA LYS A 43 28.12 9.69 -32.35
C LYS A 43 27.95 10.26 -33.76
N ALA A 44 28.26 11.54 -33.92
CA ALA A 44 28.48 12.16 -35.23
C ALA A 44 29.54 13.27 -35.10
N THR A 45 30.73 12.91 -34.61
CA THR A 45 31.94 13.70 -34.84
C THR A 45 33.12 12.73 -34.85
N GLU A 46 33.23 11.93 -35.90
CA GLU A 46 34.49 11.28 -36.24
C GLU A 46 34.62 11.21 -37.76
N ASN A 47 35.32 12.23 -38.28
CA ASN A 47 36.26 12.22 -39.39
C ASN A 47 35.89 11.45 -40.66
N ASN A 48 35.64 12.19 -41.74
CA ASN A 48 35.71 11.64 -43.09
C ASN A 48 36.46 12.61 -44.02
N PRO A 49 37.66 12.27 -44.53
CA PRO A 49 38.29 12.96 -45.65
C PRO A 49 38.00 12.25 -46.99
N VAL A 50 37.51 13.06 -47.93
CA VAL A 50 37.62 13.07 -49.41
C VAL A 50 38.38 11.90 -50.11
N SER A 51 37.58 11.06 -50.83
CA SER A 51 37.66 10.59 -52.25
C SER A 51 38.83 9.70 -52.78
N PRO A 52 38.79 9.16 -54.03
CA PRO A 52 37.81 8.28 -54.73
C PRO A 52 38.47 7.07 -55.52
N ILE A 53 37.65 6.26 -56.24
CA ILE A 53 37.92 5.39 -57.43
C ILE A 53 37.79 3.84 -57.25
N SER A 54 36.62 3.33 -57.71
CA SER A 54 36.29 2.21 -58.65
C SER A 54 36.92 0.78 -58.54
N PRO A 55 36.56 -0.21 -59.40
CA PRO A 55 35.53 -1.23 -59.13
C PRO A 55 36.01 -2.71 -59.30
N ASP A 56 35.07 -3.64 -59.10
CA ASP A 56 35.06 -5.06 -59.51
C ASP A 56 36.00 -6.07 -58.82
N PHE A 57 35.42 -7.01 -58.06
CA PHE A 57 35.72 -8.45 -58.24
C PHE A 57 34.67 -9.38 -57.62
N VAL A 58 34.29 -10.38 -58.41
CA VAL A 58 33.34 -11.48 -58.14
C VAL A 58 34.11 -12.68 -57.58
N SER A 59 33.62 -13.34 -56.51
CA SER A 59 33.36 -14.81 -56.46
C SER A 59 33.22 -15.40 -55.04
N PRO A 60 32.58 -16.58 -54.90
CA PRO A 60 32.06 -17.15 -53.65
C PRO A 60 32.86 -18.34 -53.10
N ASP A 61 32.37 -18.85 -51.97
CA ASP A 61 32.57 -20.17 -51.33
C ASP A 61 33.93 -20.50 -50.70
N ARG A 62 33.92 -20.73 -49.38
CA ARG A 62 34.41 -21.99 -48.80
C ARG A 62 34.10 -22.16 -47.31
N GLU A 63 33.45 -23.28 -47.04
CA GLU A 63 33.41 -23.99 -45.77
C GLU A 63 34.81 -24.25 -45.21
N ALA A 64 34.98 -24.20 -43.88
CA ALA A 64 35.80 -25.16 -43.17
C ALA A 64 35.51 -25.12 -41.66
N CYS A 65 35.12 -26.28 -41.15
CA CYS A 65 35.20 -26.69 -39.75
C CYS A 65 36.61 -26.48 -39.18
N ALA A 66 36.68 -26.05 -37.92
CA ALA A 66 37.47 -26.69 -36.85
C ALA A 66 37.71 -25.73 -35.69
N SER A 67 37.23 -26.09 -34.50
CA SER A 67 37.93 -25.85 -33.23
C SER A 67 37.32 -26.83 -32.22
N VAL A 68 38.00 -27.90 -31.83
CA VAL A 68 39.24 -28.00 -31.04
C VAL A 68 39.06 -27.52 -29.60
N SER A 69 39.38 -28.46 -28.72
CA SER A 69 39.85 -28.33 -27.34
C SER A 69 38.85 -28.04 -26.23
N ARG A 70 38.63 -28.99 -25.31
CA ARG A 70 39.53 -29.53 -24.26
C ARG A 70 39.44 -28.72 -22.97
N ARG A 71 38.96 -29.45 -21.95
CA ARG A 71 39.51 -29.55 -20.60
C ARG A 71 39.52 -28.30 -19.71
N ASN A 72 38.97 -28.58 -18.53
CA ASN A 72 39.42 -28.12 -17.23
C ASN A 72 39.11 -26.65 -16.92
N GLN A 73 38.10 -26.47 -16.08
CA GLN A 73 38.41 -25.99 -14.74
C GLN A 73 37.26 -26.34 -13.79
N LEU A 74 37.50 -27.38 -12.98
CA LEU A 74 37.09 -27.43 -11.59
C LEU A 74 37.46 -26.07 -10.98
N ARG A 75 36.48 -25.16 -10.87
CA ARG A 75 36.62 -23.96 -10.07
C ARG A 75 35.77 -24.19 -8.83
N SER A 76 36.45 -24.67 -7.80
CA SER A 76 36.03 -24.60 -6.41
C SER A 76 35.31 -23.27 -6.16
N SER A 77 34.00 -23.36 -5.95
CA SER A 77 33.14 -22.23 -5.61
C SER A 77 33.54 -21.74 -4.22
N PRO A 78 34.14 -20.55 -4.09
CA PRO A 78 34.40 -19.98 -2.78
C PRO A 78 33.08 -19.44 -2.25
N ASP A 79 32.69 -19.92 -1.07
CA ASP A 79 31.76 -19.30 -0.14
C ASP A 79 30.55 -18.59 -0.78
N GLU A 80 29.44 -19.32 -0.88
CA GLU A 80 28.13 -18.73 -0.68
C GLU A 80 28.11 -18.11 0.73
N GLN A 81 28.73 -16.94 0.89
CA GLN A 81 28.32 -16.03 1.95
C GLN A 81 26.84 -15.77 1.67
N PRO A 82 25.91 -16.16 2.56
CA PRO A 82 24.54 -15.74 2.40
C PRO A 82 24.60 -14.23 2.34
N MET A 83 24.32 -13.68 1.15
CA MET A 83 24.02 -12.27 0.98
C MET A 83 22.81 -12.05 1.88
N GLY A 84 23.10 -11.75 3.14
CA GLY A 84 22.20 -11.15 4.08
C GLY A 84 21.83 -9.85 3.43
N ALA A 85 20.81 -9.91 2.58
CA ALA A 85 19.99 -8.78 2.25
C ALA A 85 19.52 -8.28 3.61
N THR A 86 20.31 -7.37 4.18
CA THR A 86 19.89 -6.47 5.21
C THR A 86 18.76 -5.71 4.55
N ILE A 87 17.56 -6.28 4.68
CA ILE A 87 16.31 -5.62 4.41
C ILE A 87 16.38 -4.43 5.36
N SER A 88 16.89 -3.33 4.85
CA SER A 88 16.85 -2.04 5.51
C SER A 88 15.37 -1.78 5.70
N MET A 89 14.86 -2.18 6.87
CA MET A 89 13.48 -2.02 7.25
C MET A 89 13.25 -0.53 7.21
N ALA A 90 12.65 -0.07 6.11
CA ALA A 90 12.25 1.31 5.94
C ALA A 90 11.53 1.71 7.22
N ARG A 91 12.10 2.72 7.90
CA ARG A 91 11.67 3.16 9.23
C ARG A 91 10.14 3.22 9.26
N PRO A 92 9.48 2.51 10.18
CA PRO A 92 8.02 2.44 10.21
C PRO A 92 7.50 3.87 10.22
N GLN A 93 6.63 4.18 9.27
CA GLN A 93 5.97 5.47 9.26
C GLN A 93 5.20 5.58 10.56
N SER A 94 5.65 6.45 11.45
CA SER A 94 4.95 6.72 12.70
C SER A 94 3.54 7.19 12.32
N ILE A 95 2.55 6.43 12.77
CA ILE A 95 1.15 6.87 12.75
C ILE A 95 1.14 8.25 13.41
N SER A 96 0.51 9.24 12.78
CA SER A 96 0.50 10.59 13.33
C SER A 96 -0.14 10.55 14.72
N ALA A 97 0.43 11.26 15.69
CA ALA A 97 -0.13 11.35 17.03
C ALA A 97 -1.62 11.78 17.00
N ALA A 98 -1.99 12.65 16.05
CA ALA A 98 -3.37 13.05 15.81
C ALA A 98 -4.31 11.88 15.48
N SER A 99 -3.86 10.90 14.69
CA SER A 99 -4.68 9.72 14.35
C SER A 99 -4.89 8.82 15.57
N LEU A 100 -3.84 8.67 16.40
CA LEU A 100 -3.93 7.91 17.65
C LEU A 100 -4.89 8.57 18.64
N VAL A 101 -4.80 9.89 18.82
CA VAL A 101 -5.73 10.66 19.65
C VAL A 101 -7.16 10.50 19.15
N GLY A 102 -7.37 10.57 17.82
CA GLY A 102 -8.67 10.34 17.21
C GLY A 102 -9.24 8.96 17.55
N LEU A 103 -8.46 7.89 17.36
CA LEU A 103 -8.88 6.51 17.66
C LEU A 103 -9.25 6.32 19.14
N VAL A 104 -8.43 6.87 20.05
CA VAL A 104 -8.70 6.81 21.49
C VAL A 104 -9.98 7.56 21.84
N LEU A 105 -10.20 8.75 21.26
CA LEU A 105 -11.42 9.52 21.48
C LEU A 105 -12.68 8.75 21.04
N VAL A 106 -12.63 8.06 19.90
CA VAL A 106 -13.75 7.21 19.46
C VAL A 106 -14.04 6.13 20.48
N ALA A 107 -13.01 5.40 20.91
CA ALA A 107 -13.19 4.31 21.86
C ALA A 107 -13.72 4.80 23.22
N VAL A 108 -13.24 5.94 23.70
CA VAL A 108 -13.73 6.57 24.95
C VAL A 108 -15.18 7.03 24.82
N SER A 109 -15.59 7.57 23.66
CA SER A 109 -16.97 8.00 23.43
C SER A 109 -17.98 6.86 23.48
N ASN A 110 -17.57 5.63 23.16
CA ASN A 110 -18.36 4.42 23.32
C ASN A 110 -18.33 3.86 24.75
N LEU A 111 -17.18 3.96 25.43
CA LEU A 111 -16.98 3.40 26.77
C LEU A 111 -17.74 4.18 27.84
N VAL A 112 -17.70 5.53 27.79
CA VAL A 112 -18.23 6.38 28.87
C VAL A 112 -19.72 6.15 29.11
N PRO A 113 -20.61 6.15 28.09
CA PRO A 113 -22.04 5.90 28.31
C PRO A 113 -22.32 4.49 28.83
N GLY A 114 -21.59 3.49 28.34
CA GLY A 114 -21.71 2.10 28.80
C GLY A 114 -21.35 1.97 30.29
N VAL A 115 -20.23 2.56 30.71
CA VAL A 115 -19.79 2.54 32.12
C VAL A 115 -20.75 3.30 33.02
N ILE A 116 -21.23 4.48 32.60
CA ILE A 116 -22.20 5.25 33.38
C ILE A 116 -23.50 4.46 33.58
N SER A 117 -24.02 3.81 32.54
CA SER A 117 -25.23 3.02 32.64
C SER A 117 -25.06 1.77 33.51
N MET A 118 -23.93 1.06 33.39
CA MET A 118 -23.60 -0.05 34.29
C MET A 118 -23.51 0.41 35.74
N TRP A 119 -22.95 1.60 36.00
CA TRP A 119 -22.84 2.15 37.35
C TRP A 119 -24.19 2.55 37.95
N GLN A 120 -25.14 2.97 37.12
CA GLN A 120 -26.53 3.23 37.52
C GLN A 120 -27.33 1.94 37.78
N ASN A 121 -26.69 0.77 37.69
CA ASN A 121 -27.27 -0.54 37.94
C ASN A 121 -28.47 -0.86 37.02
N ASP A 122 -28.44 -0.29 35.81
CA ASP A 122 -29.39 -0.64 34.76
C ASP A 122 -29.11 -2.09 34.32
N ARG A 123 -30.15 -2.95 34.41
CA ARG A 123 -30.05 -4.38 34.05
C ARG A 123 -30.20 -4.64 32.56
N SER A 124 -30.37 -3.58 31.78
CA SER A 124 -30.48 -3.67 30.35
C SER A 124 -29.21 -4.27 29.71
N PRO A 125 -29.31 -5.00 28.58
CA PRO A 125 -28.15 -5.63 27.95
C PRO A 125 -27.29 -4.67 27.12
N TRP A 126 -27.80 -3.48 26.77
CA TRP A 126 -27.12 -2.53 25.89
C TRP A 126 -25.79 -1.98 26.45
N PRO A 127 -25.61 -1.72 27.76
CA PRO A 127 -24.34 -1.20 28.28
C PRO A 127 -23.21 -2.21 28.13
N ILE A 128 -23.52 -3.50 28.28
CA ILE A 128 -22.59 -4.61 28.08
C ILE A 128 -22.15 -4.67 26.62
N VAL A 129 -23.10 -4.51 25.69
CA VAL A 129 -22.79 -4.49 24.24
C VAL A 129 -21.88 -3.31 23.91
N LEU A 130 -22.18 -2.10 24.40
CA LEU A 130 -21.33 -0.93 24.16
C LEU A 130 -19.94 -1.08 24.80
N ALA A 131 -19.85 -1.61 26.02
CA ALA A 131 -18.57 -1.89 26.66
C ALA A 131 -17.75 -2.91 25.85
N GLY A 132 -18.40 -3.94 25.31
CA GLY A 132 -17.76 -4.92 24.43
C GLY A 132 -17.24 -4.31 23.12
N VAL A 133 -18.04 -3.45 22.48
CA VAL A 133 -17.63 -2.70 21.27
C VAL A 133 -16.45 -1.79 21.58
N ALA A 134 -16.51 -1.03 22.68
CA ALA A 134 -15.42 -0.16 23.10
C ALA A 134 -14.14 -0.95 23.39
N LEU A 135 -14.22 -2.09 24.09
CA LEU A 135 -13.07 -2.95 24.36
C LEU A 135 -12.44 -3.48 23.06
N LEU A 136 -13.28 -3.87 22.09
CA LEU A 136 -12.84 -4.35 20.78
C LEU A 136 -12.12 -3.25 19.98
N GLU A 137 -12.63 -2.01 20.02
CA GLU A 137 -12.00 -0.84 19.39
C GLU A 137 -10.68 -0.45 20.06
N ILE A 138 -10.62 -0.48 21.40
CA ILE A 138 -9.39 -0.25 22.17
C ILE A 138 -8.35 -1.30 21.78
N SER A 139 -8.75 -2.57 21.73
CA SER A 139 -7.86 -3.68 21.37
C SER A 139 -7.31 -3.53 19.95
N ALA A 140 -8.16 -3.14 19.00
CA ALA A 140 -7.73 -2.87 17.62
C ALA A 140 -6.80 -1.66 17.50
N THR A 141 -7.01 -0.64 18.34
CA THR A 141 -6.13 0.54 18.42
C THR A 141 -4.78 0.16 19.01
N ILE A 142 -4.75 -0.65 20.07
CA ILE A 142 -3.50 -1.17 20.66
C ILE A 142 -2.75 -2.04 19.64
N LEU A 143 -3.44 -2.94 18.93
CA LEU A 143 -2.84 -3.77 17.88
C LEU A 143 -2.19 -2.90 16.80
N LEU A 144 -2.87 -1.82 16.39
CA LEU A 144 -2.35 -0.88 15.41
C LEU A 144 -1.09 -0.13 15.89
N VAL A 145 -1.01 0.20 17.19
CA VAL A 145 0.16 0.82 17.81
C VAL A 145 1.34 -0.14 17.87
N LEU A 146 1.09 -1.39 18.29
CA LEU A 146 2.12 -2.41 18.45
C LEU A 146 2.64 -2.91 17.09
N PHE A 147 1.75 -3.04 16.11
CA PHE A 147 2.04 -3.54 14.78
C PHE A 147 1.49 -2.58 13.72
N PRO A 148 2.20 -1.48 13.41
CA PRO A 148 1.77 -0.52 12.39
C PRO A 148 2.05 -1.07 10.99
N ASP A 149 1.47 -2.23 10.66
CA ASP A 149 1.62 -2.88 9.37
C ASP A 149 0.36 -2.71 8.50
N TRP A 150 0.49 -3.09 7.23
CA TRP A 150 -0.62 -3.00 6.28
C TRP A 150 -1.82 -3.88 6.69
N CYS A 151 -1.55 -5.05 7.27
CA CYS A 151 -2.59 -5.99 7.66
C CYS A 151 -3.41 -5.44 8.84
N SER A 152 -2.74 -4.88 9.86
CA SER A 152 -3.39 -4.26 11.01
C SER A 152 -4.20 -3.04 10.59
N LEU A 153 -3.66 -2.15 9.75
CA LEU A 153 -4.41 -1.00 9.23
C LEU A 153 -5.71 -1.42 8.51
N LYS A 154 -5.64 -2.47 7.69
CA LYS A 154 -6.81 -3.00 6.97
C LYS A 154 -7.81 -3.65 7.92
N THR A 155 -7.32 -4.42 8.90
CA THR A 155 -8.14 -5.11 9.89
C THR A 155 -8.86 -4.09 10.77
N THR A 156 -8.14 -3.11 11.33
CA THR A 156 -8.71 -2.01 12.10
C THR A 156 -9.70 -1.21 11.25
N GLY A 157 -9.36 -0.83 10.02
CA GLY A 157 -10.29 -0.13 9.14
C GLY A 157 -11.58 -0.92 8.85
N THR A 158 -11.47 -2.24 8.66
CA THR A 158 -12.63 -3.11 8.43
C THR A 158 -13.50 -3.20 9.68
N LEU A 159 -12.87 -3.38 10.85
CA LEU A 159 -13.56 -3.45 12.13
C LEU A 159 -14.39 -2.18 12.39
N PHE A 160 -13.76 -1.01 12.30
CA PHE A 160 -14.46 0.28 12.47
C PHE A 160 -15.55 0.47 11.41
N GLY A 161 -15.35 0.03 10.18
CA GLY A 161 -16.37 0.08 9.13
C GLY A 161 -17.59 -0.80 9.43
N VAL A 162 -17.37 -2.00 9.96
CA VAL A 162 -18.46 -2.91 10.37
C VAL A 162 -19.23 -2.31 11.54
N VAL A 163 -18.54 -1.83 12.58
CA VAL A 163 -19.21 -1.20 13.74
C VAL A 163 -19.98 0.05 13.31
N ALA A 164 -19.44 0.87 12.39
CA ALA A 164 -20.15 2.00 11.82
C ALA A 164 -21.45 1.55 11.13
N GLY A 165 -21.39 0.49 10.32
CA GLY A 165 -22.58 -0.10 9.69
C GLY A 165 -23.63 -0.57 10.70
N LEU A 166 -23.21 -1.21 11.80
CA LEU A 166 -24.10 -1.62 12.88
C LEU A 166 -24.77 -0.42 13.56
N PHE A 167 -24.02 0.65 13.85
CA PHE A 167 -24.60 1.88 14.41
C PHE A 167 -25.56 2.57 13.45
N GLY A 168 -25.26 2.58 12.15
CA GLY A 168 -26.17 3.09 11.12
C GLY A 168 -27.48 2.31 11.06
N MET A 169 -27.41 0.97 11.12
CA MET A 169 -28.60 0.12 11.18
C MET A 169 -29.39 0.32 12.47
N ALA A 170 -28.72 0.45 13.62
CA ALA A 170 -29.38 0.72 14.89
C ALA A 170 -30.09 2.09 14.90
N ALA A 171 -29.44 3.13 14.35
CA ALA A 171 -30.04 4.44 14.19
C ALA A 171 -31.28 4.40 13.26
N ALA A 172 -31.18 3.70 12.12
CA ALA A 172 -32.30 3.51 11.21
C ALA A 172 -33.44 2.74 11.89
N PHE A 173 -33.12 1.69 12.65
CA PHE A 173 -34.12 0.97 13.43
C PHE A 173 -34.81 1.89 14.43
N LEU A 174 -34.07 2.69 15.19
CA LEU A 174 -34.66 3.67 16.12
C LEU A 174 -35.52 4.71 15.39
N ALA A 175 -35.14 5.14 14.19
CA ALA A 175 -35.91 6.12 13.43
C ALA A 175 -37.20 5.56 12.82
N PHE A 176 -37.22 4.28 12.43
CA PHE A 176 -38.33 3.69 11.68
C PHE A 176 -39.13 2.61 12.45
N ALA A 177 -38.69 2.19 13.63
CA ALA A 177 -39.42 1.21 14.42
C ALA A 177 -40.72 1.81 14.97
N SER A 178 -41.80 1.03 14.90
CA SER A 178 -43.07 1.36 15.55
C SER A 178 -42.89 1.45 17.08
N GLU A 179 -43.63 2.35 17.73
CA GLU A 179 -43.59 2.56 19.18
C GLU A 179 -43.76 1.27 19.99
N ALA A 180 -44.65 0.38 19.58
CA ALA A 180 -44.86 -0.92 20.25
C ALA A 180 -43.58 -1.78 20.31
N LYS A 181 -42.74 -1.74 19.26
CA LYS A 181 -41.46 -2.45 19.24
C LYS A 181 -40.41 -1.78 20.13
N LEU A 182 -40.39 -0.45 20.16
CA LEU A 182 -39.45 0.29 21.01
C LEU A 182 -39.78 0.13 22.50
N GLN A 183 -41.07 0.12 22.85
CA GLN A 183 -41.53 -0.22 24.20
C GLN A 183 -41.12 -1.64 24.60
N SER A 184 -41.19 -2.62 23.68
CA SER A 184 -40.73 -3.99 23.96
C SER A 184 -39.23 -4.10 24.25
N LEU A 185 -38.44 -3.13 23.78
CA LEU A 185 -37.00 -3.02 24.03
C LEU A 185 -36.66 -2.11 25.22
N ALA A 186 -37.67 -1.65 25.96
CA ALA A 186 -37.53 -0.74 27.10
C ALA A 186 -36.78 0.56 26.77
N VAL A 187 -36.92 1.08 25.54
CA VAL A 187 -36.35 2.38 25.15
C VAL A 187 -37.34 3.49 25.53
N PRO A 188 -36.99 4.44 26.42
CA PRO A 188 -37.87 5.57 26.76
C PRO A 188 -38.16 6.44 25.54
N HIS A 189 -39.42 6.81 25.34
CA HIS A 189 -39.87 7.60 24.17
C HIS A 189 -39.12 8.94 24.07
N ASP A 190 -38.98 9.65 25.19
CA ASP A 190 -38.28 10.93 25.30
C ASP A 190 -36.79 10.87 24.90
N SER A 191 -36.20 9.67 24.91
CA SER A 191 -34.78 9.44 24.61
C SER A 191 -34.51 8.95 23.19
N GLN A 192 -35.56 8.60 22.42
CA GLN A 192 -35.42 7.97 21.10
C GLN A 192 -34.65 8.86 20.11
N ASP A 193 -35.04 10.13 19.98
CA ASP A 193 -34.39 11.08 19.08
C ASP A 193 -32.94 11.37 19.49
N ALA A 194 -32.69 11.49 20.79
CA ALA A 194 -31.36 11.71 21.32
C ALA A 194 -30.45 10.50 21.06
N ALA A 195 -30.95 9.29 21.29
CA ALA A 195 -30.25 8.04 21.02
C ALA A 195 -29.96 7.87 19.52
N ALA A 196 -30.94 8.14 18.64
CA ALA A 196 -30.75 8.06 17.20
C ALA A 196 -29.67 9.05 16.71
N ARG A 197 -29.70 10.31 17.17
CA ARG A 197 -28.68 11.32 16.82
C ARG A 197 -27.29 10.92 17.32
N TRP A 198 -27.21 10.36 18.53
CA TRP A 198 -25.96 9.87 19.08
C TRP A 198 -25.40 8.71 18.25
N MET A 199 -26.21 7.73 17.89
CA MET A 199 -25.83 6.60 17.02
C MET A 199 -25.39 7.05 15.63
N ILE A 200 -26.08 8.02 15.02
CA ILE A 200 -25.67 8.62 13.72
C ILE A 200 -24.31 9.32 13.84
N SER A 201 -24.08 10.02 14.96
CA SER A 201 -22.81 10.71 15.21
C SER A 201 -21.66 9.72 15.34
N LEU A 202 -21.87 8.63 16.10
CA LEU A 202 -20.88 7.55 16.23
C LEU A 202 -20.63 6.85 14.90
N MET A 203 -21.67 6.52 14.13
CA MET A 203 -21.54 5.98 12.78
C MET A 203 -20.65 6.87 11.91
N ALA A 204 -20.91 8.18 11.87
CA ALA A 204 -20.15 9.11 11.03
C ALA A 204 -18.66 9.17 11.45
N ILE A 205 -18.40 9.22 12.76
CA ILE A 205 -17.04 9.20 13.31
C ILE A 205 -16.32 7.90 12.91
N GLN A 206 -16.96 6.75 13.09
CA GLN A 206 -16.36 5.45 12.78
C GLN A 206 -16.15 5.22 11.29
N ALA A 207 -17.09 5.63 10.44
CA ALA A 207 -16.95 5.57 9.00
C ALA A 207 -15.78 6.44 8.52
N THR A 208 -15.59 7.62 9.12
CA THR A 208 -14.47 8.52 8.83
C THR A 208 -13.15 7.89 9.26
N THR A 209 -13.09 7.32 10.45
CA THR A 209 -11.91 6.58 10.94
C THR A 209 -11.57 5.41 10.04
N ALA A 210 -12.56 4.60 9.67
CA ALA A 210 -12.38 3.49 8.73
C ALA A 210 -11.83 3.96 7.38
N PHE A 211 -12.38 5.04 6.83
CA PHE A 211 -11.90 5.66 5.59
C PHE A 211 -10.41 6.06 5.69
N PHE A 212 -10.01 6.72 6.78
CA PHE A 212 -8.61 7.10 6.98
C PHE A 212 -7.69 5.89 7.14
N CYS A 213 -8.12 4.85 7.86
CA CYS A 213 -7.37 3.59 7.97
C CYS A 213 -7.16 2.93 6.59
N PHE A 214 -8.19 2.88 5.75
CA PHE A 214 -8.07 2.34 4.39
C PHE A 214 -7.18 3.19 3.49
N ARG A 215 -7.26 4.52 3.58
CA ARG A 215 -6.38 5.44 2.84
C ARG A 215 -4.92 5.31 3.27
N ALA A 216 -4.67 5.14 4.56
CA ALA A 216 -3.34 4.87 5.10
C ALA A 216 -2.82 3.51 4.62
N ALA A 217 -3.65 2.46 4.67
CA ALA A 217 -3.29 1.13 4.16
C ALA A 217 -2.97 1.16 2.66
N GLU A 218 -3.75 1.88 1.86
CA GLU A 218 -3.52 2.02 0.42
C GLU A 218 -2.19 2.76 0.14
N THR A 219 -1.94 3.86 0.85
CA THR A 219 -0.69 4.61 0.75
C THR A 219 0.52 3.72 1.09
N TRP A 220 0.39 2.91 2.15
CA TRP A 220 1.41 1.97 2.56
C TRP A 220 1.69 0.93 1.44
N ARG A 221 0.64 0.32 0.90
CA ARG A 221 0.74 -0.68 -0.18
C ARG A 221 1.42 -0.09 -1.42
N ARG A 222 1.08 1.14 -1.80
CA ARG A 222 1.69 1.82 -2.95
C ARG A 222 3.20 2.01 -2.74
N ARG A 223 3.64 2.36 -1.53
CA ARG A 223 5.07 2.57 -1.21
C ARG A 223 5.86 1.26 -1.20
N THR A 224 5.32 0.20 -0.60
CA THR A 224 6.03 -1.09 -0.55
C THR A 224 6.18 -1.71 -1.95
N THR A 225 5.16 -1.61 -2.79
CA THR A 225 5.20 -2.15 -4.16
C THR A 225 6.31 -1.50 -5.02
N ILE A 226 6.62 -0.21 -4.81
CA ILE A 226 7.70 0.51 -5.53
C ILE A 226 9.09 -0.01 -5.15
N VAL A 227 9.27 -0.51 -3.92
CA VAL A 227 10.58 -1.00 -3.46
C VAL A 227 10.94 -2.34 -4.11
N PHE A 228 9.97 -3.25 -4.21
CA PHE A 228 10.18 -4.57 -4.79
C PHE A 228 10.41 -4.54 -6.31
N SER A 229 9.81 -3.59 -7.04
CA SER A 229 10.08 -3.47 -8.48
C SER A 229 11.50 -3.00 -8.78
N ARG A 230 12.17 -2.34 -7.83
CA ARG A 230 13.54 -1.82 -7.99
C ARG A 230 14.63 -2.86 -7.76
N THR A 231 14.33 -3.97 -7.08
CA THR A 231 15.31 -5.00 -6.71
C THR A 231 15.47 -6.12 -7.74
N SER A 232 14.61 -6.16 -8.75
CA SER A 232 14.68 -7.16 -9.82
C SER A 232 15.76 -6.80 -10.85
N HIS A 233 16.79 -7.66 -10.90
CA HIS A 233 17.79 -7.78 -11.96
C HIS A 233 18.93 -6.76 -12.04
N ARG A 234 19.84 -6.82 -11.05
CA ARG A 234 21.26 -6.87 -11.42
C ARG A 234 21.56 -8.31 -11.88
N ARG A 235 21.37 -8.60 -13.17
CA ARG A 235 21.99 -9.81 -13.76
C ARG A 235 23.51 -9.66 -13.56
N PRO A 236 24.22 -10.65 -12.99
CA PRO A 236 25.66 -10.63 -13.01
C PRO A 236 26.08 -10.54 -14.48
N ARG A 237 26.75 -9.44 -14.82
CA ARG A 237 27.30 -9.21 -16.15
C ARG A 237 28.41 -10.24 -16.30
N ASN A 238 28.11 -11.37 -16.94
CA ASN A 238 29.13 -12.33 -17.35
C ASN A 238 30.12 -11.56 -18.23
N ARG A 239 31.27 -11.20 -17.65
CA ARG A 239 32.45 -10.80 -18.41
C ARG A 239 32.97 -12.08 -19.05
N SER A 240 32.62 -12.28 -20.32
CA SER A 240 33.37 -13.18 -21.19
C SER A 240 34.79 -12.64 -21.28
N VAL A 241 35.74 -13.46 -20.81
CA VAL A 241 37.20 -13.28 -20.95
C VAL A 241 37.58 -13.69 -22.37
#